data_AF-A0A7S0QTC8-F1
#
_entry.id   AF-A0A7S0QTC8-F1
#
_cell.length_a   1.000
_cell.length_b   1.000
_cell.length_c   1.000
_cell.angle_alpha   90.00
_cell.angle_beta   90.00
_cell.angle_gamma   90.00
#
_symmetry.space_group_name_H-M   'P 1'
#
loop_
_entity.id
_entity.type
_entity.pdbx_description
1 polymer ?
#
loop_
_entity_poly.entity_id
_entity_poly.type
_entity_poly.pdbx_seq_one_letter_code
_entity_poly.pdbx_strand_id
1 'polypeptide(L)'
;MIDHVQMSEIMFRIAELSATSVNRGSAQVSPYQGLRRESICRALVSKAVAMVKDFQPQSITKILWSLATLDLNPGDQFMSAMSKQAIERAVLFTPQNVADFMWAHAKLGIKPAADLVDAMSTTAVVTEREFNPQQIGLLMWSFAKLD
;
A
#
# COMPACT_ATOMS: atom_id res chain seq x y z
N MET A 1 -7.53 15.01 -16.65
CA MET A 1 -6.74 15.12 -15.41
C MET A 1 -6.83 13.77 -14.70
N ILE A 2 -5.72 13.13 -14.38
CA ILE A 2 -5.73 11.82 -13.69
C ILE A 2 -6.17 12.04 -12.23
N ASP A 3 -7.22 11.35 -11.81
CA ASP A 3 -7.70 11.35 -10.42
C ASP A 3 -7.01 10.28 -9.55
N HIS A 4 -7.35 10.23 -8.26
CA HIS A 4 -6.75 9.30 -7.31
C HIS A 4 -7.03 7.82 -7.60
N VAL A 5 -8.22 7.51 -8.13
CA VAL A 5 -8.63 6.14 -8.45
C VAL A 5 -7.80 5.63 -9.62
N GLN A 6 -7.76 6.40 -10.72
CA GLN A 6 -6.96 6.10 -11.90
C GLN A 6 -5.47 5.99 -11.56
N MET A 7 -4.94 6.88 -10.71
CA MET A 7 -3.55 6.80 -10.25
C MET A 7 -3.27 5.51 -9.50
N SER A 8 -4.10 5.18 -8.51
CA SER A 8 -3.91 3.96 -7.70
C SER A 8 -4.00 2.69 -8.55
N GLU A 9 -4.88 2.67 -9.55
CA GLU A 9 -5.05 1.56 -10.47
C GLU A 9 -3.85 1.41 -11.43
N ILE A 10 -3.31 2.52 -11.94
CA ILE A 10 -2.10 2.49 -12.78
C ILE A 10 -0.92 1.92 -11.98
N MET A 11 -0.69 2.40 -10.76
CA MET A 11 0.39 1.88 -9.90
C MET A 11 0.19 0.40 -9.58
N PHE A 12 -1.04 -0.01 -9.26
CA PHE A 12 -1.38 -1.39 -8.98
C PHE A 12 -1.07 -2.31 -10.16
N ARG A 13 -1.50 -1.95 -11.37
CA ARG A 13 -1.21 -2.74 -12.57
C ARG A 13 0.27 -2.83 -12.88
N ILE A 14 1.04 -1.76 -12.66
CA ILE A 14 2.51 -1.79 -12.83
C ILE A 14 3.14 -2.79 -11.85
N ALA A 15 2.70 -2.80 -10.60
CA ALA A 15 3.17 -3.73 -9.58
C ALA A 15 2.78 -5.18 -9.90
N GLU A 16 1.51 -5.43 -10.24
CA GLU A 16 0.99 -6.77 -10.56
C GLU A 16 1.68 -7.40 -11.76
N LEU A 17 1.92 -6.63 -12.83
CA LEU A 17 2.67 -7.08 -14.00
C LEU A 17 4.12 -7.45 -13.64
N SER A 18 4.69 -6.81 -12.62
CA SER A 18 6.05 -7.09 -12.15
C SER A 18 6.08 -8.36 -11.30
N ALA A 19 5.13 -8.53 -10.37
CA ALA A 19 4.98 -9.75 -9.57
C ALA A 19 4.69 -11.00 -10.42
N THR A 20 3.85 -10.87 -11.45
CA THR A 20 3.48 -11.98 -12.35
C THR A 20 4.66 -12.42 -13.23
N SER A 21 5.54 -11.49 -13.60
CA SER A 21 6.72 -11.78 -14.42
C SER A 21 7.81 -12.58 -13.67
N VAL A 22 7.84 -12.51 -12.34
CA VAL A 22 8.78 -13.27 -11.49
C VAL A 22 8.33 -14.73 -11.31
N ASN A 23 7.01 -14.99 -11.28
CA ASN A 23 6.46 -16.34 -11.09
C ASN A 23 6.40 -17.20 -12.36
N ARG A 24 6.49 -16.60 -13.56
CA ARG A 24 6.63 -17.36 -14.82
C ARG A 24 8.09 -17.35 -15.21
N GLY A 25 8.75 -18.51 -15.06
CA GLY A 25 10.18 -18.70 -15.34
C GLY A 25 10.69 -17.88 -16.51
N SER A 26 11.52 -16.88 -16.18
CA SER A 26 12.47 -16.17 -17.04
C SER A 26 12.06 -15.98 -18.50
N ALA A 27 11.13 -15.06 -18.77
CA ALA A 27 11.23 -14.27 -19.99
C ALA A 27 12.09 -13.04 -19.66
N GLN A 28 13.20 -12.85 -20.37
CA GLN A 28 14.10 -11.71 -20.17
C GLN A 28 13.33 -10.38 -20.17
N VAL A 29 13.03 -9.85 -18.99
CA VAL A 29 12.53 -8.49 -18.85
C VAL A 29 13.72 -7.58 -19.11
N SER A 30 13.67 -6.84 -20.21
CA SER A 30 14.72 -5.88 -20.56
C SER A 30 15.00 -4.96 -19.36
N PRO A 31 16.27 -4.77 -18.94
CA PRO A 31 16.61 -3.94 -17.77
C PRO A 31 16.00 -2.53 -17.85
N TYR A 32 15.86 -2.00 -19.06
CA TYR A 32 15.26 -0.69 -19.32
C TYR A 32 13.76 -0.61 -19.00
N GLN A 33 13.02 -1.72 -19.07
CA GLN A 33 11.60 -1.73 -18.71
C GLN A 33 11.39 -1.65 -17.20
N GLY A 34 12.25 -2.28 -16.39
CA GLY A 34 12.23 -2.16 -14.94
C GLY A 34 12.50 -0.73 -14.49
N LEU A 35 13.57 -0.13 -15.01
CA LEU A 35 13.94 1.27 -14.74
C LEU A 35 12.84 2.27 -15.14
N ARG A 36 12.13 2.01 -16.25
CA ARG A 36 11.00 2.85 -16.68
C ARG A 36 9.80 2.74 -15.74
N ARG A 37 9.48 1.54 -15.24
CA ARG A 37 8.37 1.33 -14.28
C ARG A 37 8.64 2.05 -12.97
N GLU A 38 9.85 1.90 -12.43
CA GLU A 38 10.27 2.58 -11.21
C GLU A 38 10.18 4.11 -11.33
N SER A 39 10.70 4.68 -12.41
CA SER A 39 10.66 6.13 -12.62
C SER A 39 9.22 6.67 -12.76
N ILE A 40 8.31 5.93 -13.40
CA ILE A 40 6.88 6.26 -13.44
C ILE A 40 6.28 6.21 -12.03
N CYS A 41 6.55 5.17 -11.25
CA CYS A 41 6.06 5.05 -9.88
C CYS A 41 6.55 6.22 -9.00
N ARG A 42 7.83 6.59 -9.10
CA ARG A 42 8.39 7.74 -8.35
C ARG A 42 7.71 9.06 -8.73
N ALA A 43 7.45 9.29 -10.02
CA ALA A 43 6.72 10.47 -10.48
C ALA A 43 5.27 10.50 -9.95
N LEU A 44 4.60 9.35 -9.92
CA LEU A 44 3.25 9.23 -9.38
C LEU A 44 3.20 9.42 -7.87
N VAL A 45 4.20 8.95 -7.13
CA VAL A 45 4.34 9.19 -5.67
C VAL A 45 4.41 10.69 -5.36
N SER A 46 5.23 11.44 -6.10
CA SER A 46 5.32 12.91 -5.94
C SER A 46 3.96 13.58 -6.18
N LYS A 47 3.23 13.15 -7.22
CA LYS A 47 1.90 13.67 -7.52
C LYS A 47 0.85 13.26 -6.48
N ALA A 48 0.94 12.04 -5.93
CA ALA A 48 0.00 11.50 -4.96
C ALA A 48 -0.06 12.33 -3.68
N VAL A 49 1.08 12.88 -3.21
CA VAL A 49 1.10 13.78 -2.03
C VAL A 49 0.19 14.99 -2.22
N ALA A 50 0.12 15.55 -3.43
CA ALA A 50 -0.69 16.73 -3.72
C ALA A 50 -2.21 16.46 -3.74
N MET A 51 -2.62 15.20 -3.91
CA MET A 51 -4.03 14.77 -4.00
C MET A 51 -4.47 13.86 -2.84
N VAL A 52 -3.62 13.67 -1.84
CA VAL A 52 -3.83 12.71 -0.75
C VAL A 52 -5.17 12.91 -0.02
N LYS A 53 -5.64 14.17 0.07
CA LYS A 53 -6.91 14.52 0.74
C LYS A 53 -8.14 13.87 0.10
N ASP A 54 -8.06 13.58 -1.20
CA ASP A 54 -9.15 12.96 -1.95
C ASP A 54 -9.10 11.42 -1.87
N PHE A 55 -8.03 10.84 -1.30
CA PHE A 55 -7.83 9.40 -1.31
C PHE A 55 -8.80 8.70 -0.36
N GLN A 56 -9.38 7.63 -0.87
CA GLN A 56 -10.15 6.64 -0.12
C GLN A 56 -9.26 5.46 0.32
N PRO A 57 -9.65 4.70 1.36
CA PRO A 57 -8.88 3.57 1.87
C PRO A 57 -8.35 2.61 0.80
N GLN A 58 -9.17 2.30 -0.20
CA GLN A 58 -8.79 1.43 -1.30
C GLN A 58 -7.62 2.00 -2.13
N SER A 59 -7.63 3.30 -2.45
CA SER A 59 -6.54 3.94 -3.18
C SER A 59 -5.28 4.04 -2.34
N ILE A 60 -5.40 4.37 -1.05
CA ILE A 60 -4.26 4.39 -0.11
C ILE A 60 -3.57 3.03 -0.10
N THR A 61 -4.37 1.99 0.14
CA THR A 61 -3.91 0.60 0.25
C THR A 61 -3.29 0.13 -1.06
N LYS A 62 -3.96 0.32 -2.21
CA LYS A 62 -3.43 -0.07 -3.53
C LYS A 62 -2.09 0.58 -3.82
N ILE A 63 -1.93 1.87 -3.54
CA ILE A 63 -0.69 2.58 -3.78
C ILE A 63 0.43 2.02 -2.90
N LEU A 64 0.20 1.89 -1.59
CA LEU A 64 1.21 1.36 -0.67
C LEU A 64 1.57 -0.09 -0.97
N TRP A 65 0.58 -0.94 -1.28
CA TRP A 65 0.81 -2.32 -1.71
C TRP A 65 1.68 -2.38 -2.97
N SER A 66 1.42 -1.49 -3.94
CA SER A 66 2.20 -1.42 -5.18
C SER A 66 3.66 -1.07 -4.92
N LEU A 67 3.89 -0.09 -4.05
CA LEU A 67 5.24 0.36 -3.68
C LEU A 67 5.98 -0.71 -2.89
N ALA A 68 5.32 -1.37 -1.95
CA ALA A 68 5.86 -2.50 -1.19
C ALA A 68 6.19 -3.70 -2.09
N THR A 69 5.36 -3.99 -3.09
CA THR A 69 5.56 -5.07 -4.06
C THR A 69 6.74 -4.79 -4.99
N LEU A 70 6.92 -3.52 -5.37
CA LEU A 70 8.03 -3.07 -6.22
C LEU A 70 9.32 -2.79 -5.43
N ASP A 71 9.31 -2.97 -4.10
CA ASP A 71 10.42 -2.65 -3.19
C ASP A 71 10.89 -1.18 -3.32
N LEU A 72 9.95 -0.27 -3.53
CA LEU A 72 10.21 1.16 -3.71
C LEU A 72 9.89 1.92 -2.43
N ASN A 73 10.92 2.41 -1.75
CA ASN A 73 10.76 3.34 -0.64
C ASN A 73 10.23 4.70 -1.16
N PRO A 74 9.01 5.13 -0.76
CA PRO A 74 8.41 6.37 -1.23
C PRO A 74 8.85 7.61 -0.43
N GLY A 75 9.61 7.44 0.64
CA GLY A 75 10.10 8.50 1.52
C GLY A 75 9.13 8.92 2.62
N ASP A 76 9.67 9.50 3.68
CA ASP A 76 8.95 9.78 4.92
C ASP A 76 7.80 10.78 4.75
N GLN A 77 7.97 11.79 3.89
CA GLN A 77 6.93 12.77 3.61
C GLN A 77 5.68 12.12 3.02
N PHE A 78 5.85 11.19 2.08
CA PHE A 78 4.75 10.46 1.48
C PHE A 78 4.08 9.54 2.50
N MET A 79 4.87 8.78 3.26
CA MET A 79 4.35 7.88 4.29
C MET A 79 3.56 8.64 5.36
N SER A 80 4.07 9.79 5.82
CA SER A 80 3.39 10.65 6.78
C SER A 80 2.05 11.17 6.24
N ALA A 81 2.02 11.63 4.99
CA ALA A 81 0.80 12.11 4.35
C ALA A 81 -0.26 11.00 4.20
N MET A 82 0.15 9.80 3.76
CA MET A 82 -0.74 8.65 3.63
C MET A 82 -1.24 8.15 4.98
N SER A 83 -0.39 8.14 6.00
CA SER A 83 -0.74 7.74 7.36
C SER A 83 -1.79 8.67 7.96
N LYS A 84 -1.59 9.99 7.82
CA LYS A 84 -2.56 10.98 8.29
C LYS A 84 -3.92 10.80 7.62
N GLN A 85 -3.94 10.65 6.30
CA GLN A 85 -5.19 10.39 5.57
C GLN A 85 -5.83 9.06 5.98
N ALA A 86 -5.03 8.01 6.23
CA ALA A 86 -5.52 6.72 6.68
C ALA A 86 -6.19 6.83 8.07
N ILE A 87 -5.61 7.59 9.00
CA ILE A 87 -6.23 7.89 10.30
C ILE A 87 -7.56 8.64 10.12
N GLU A 88 -7.58 9.71 9.31
CA GLU A 88 -8.79 10.51 9.04
C GLU A 88 -9.92 9.68 8.38
N ARG A 89 -9.57 8.58 7.71
CA ARG A 89 -10.49 7.69 7.00
C ARG A 89 -10.62 6.32 7.64
N ALA A 90 -10.08 6.10 8.85
CA ALA A 90 -9.93 4.77 9.45
C ALA A 90 -11.26 4.01 9.55
N VAL A 91 -12.36 4.70 9.82
CA VAL A 91 -13.72 4.12 9.89
C VAL A 91 -14.26 3.60 8.56
N LEU A 92 -13.64 3.96 7.44
CA LEU A 92 -14.02 3.51 6.09
C LEU A 92 -13.16 2.33 5.60
N PHE A 93 -12.13 1.94 6.35
CA PHE A 93 -11.29 0.81 5.97
C PHE A 93 -12.06 -0.50 6.14
N THR A 94 -12.03 -1.33 5.10
CA THR A 94 -12.47 -2.73 5.19
C THR A 94 -11.39 -3.60 5.85
N PRO A 95 -11.72 -4.81 6.34
CA PRO A 95 -10.74 -5.79 6.82
C PRO A 95 -9.56 -6.01 5.87
N GLN A 96 -9.86 -6.12 4.57
CA GLN A 96 -8.83 -6.27 3.55
C GLN A 96 -7.91 -5.05 3.50
N ASN A 97 -8.47 -3.84 3.54
CA ASN A 97 -7.66 -2.62 3.53
C ASN A 97 -6.75 -2.55 4.75
N VAL A 98 -7.24 -2.90 5.93
CA VAL A 98 -6.41 -2.91 7.15
C VAL A 98 -5.25 -3.89 7.00
N ALA A 99 -5.54 -5.14 6.60
CA ALA A 99 -4.51 -6.17 6.44
C ALA A 99 -3.45 -5.78 5.40
N ASP A 100 -3.86 -5.33 4.21
CA ASP A 100 -2.96 -4.95 3.13
C ASP A 100 -2.15 -3.68 3.47
N PHE A 101 -2.75 -2.72 4.17
CA PHE A 101 -2.08 -1.48 4.58
C PHE A 101 -1.00 -1.74 5.63
N MET A 102 -1.29 -2.58 6.63
CA MET A 102 -0.31 -2.99 7.64
C MET A 102 0.78 -3.86 7.03
N TRP A 103 0.43 -4.76 6.10
CA TRP A 103 1.39 -5.54 5.35
C TRP A 103 2.36 -4.67 4.55
N ALA A 104 1.85 -3.62 3.89
CA ALA A 104 2.71 -2.73 3.11
C ALA A 104 3.75 -2.01 4.00
N HIS A 105 3.37 -1.58 5.20
CA HIS A 105 4.30 -1.00 6.19
C HIS A 105 5.36 -2.01 6.61
N ALA A 106 4.93 -3.22 6.99
CA ALA A 106 5.82 -4.31 7.38
C ALA A 106 6.80 -4.71 6.26
N LYS A 107 6.30 -4.78 5.03
CA LYS A 107 7.09 -5.15 3.84
C LYS A 107 8.12 -4.08 3.46
N LEU A 108 7.76 -2.81 3.58
CA LEU A 108 8.68 -1.67 3.36
C LEU A 108 9.66 -1.48 4.52
N GLY A 109 9.46 -2.16 5.66
CA GLY A 109 10.27 -1.97 6.87
C GLY A 109 10.08 -0.61 7.53
N ILE A 110 8.95 0.05 7.28
CA ILE A 110 8.64 1.38 7.81
C ILE A 110 7.65 1.21 8.97
N LYS A 111 8.12 1.42 10.20
CA LYS A 111 7.28 1.30 11.39
C LYS A 111 6.22 2.41 11.41
N PRO A 112 4.91 2.07 11.45
CA PRO A 112 3.87 3.07 11.60
C PRO A 112 3.97 3.79 12.95
N ALA A 113 3.51 5.04 13.01
CA ALA A 113 3.37 5.75 14.27
C ALA A 113 2.27 5.11 15.15
N ALA A 114 2.36 5.30 16.46
CA ALA A 114 1.47 4.65 17.43
C ALA A 114 -0.02 4.99 17.19
N ASP A 115 -0.32 6.24 16.85
CA ASP A 115 -1.68 6.69 16.52
C ASP A 115 -2.27 5.98 15.29
N LEU A 116 -1.44 5.71 14.28
CA LEU A 116 -1.84 4.92 13.11
C LEU A 116 -2.09 3.46 13.50
N VAL A 117 -1.23 2.87 14.32
CA VAL A 117 -1.41 1.50 14.84
C VAL A 117 -2.72 1.39 15.62
N ASP A 118 -2.99 2.35 16.51
CA ASP A 118 -4.21 2.38 17.32
C ASP A 118 -5.46 2.52 16.45
N ALA A 119 -5.43 3.41 15.45
CA ALA A 119 -6.53 3.59 14.51
C ALA A 119 -6.83 2.30 13.71
N MET A 120 -5.79 1.67 13.14
CA MET A 120 -5.96 0.43 12.37
C MET A 120 -6.39 -0.75 13.25
N SER A 121 -5.87 -0.85 14.47
CA SER A 121 -6.27 -1.87 15.45
C SER A 121 -7.72 -1.71 15.87
N THR A 122 -8.15 -0.47 16.12
CA THR A 122 -9.55 -0.16 16.45
C THR A 122 -10.48 -0.55 15.30
N THR A 123 -10.14 -0.17 14.06
CA THR A 123 -10.92 -0.58 12.88
C THR A 123 -10.96 -2.11 12.73
N ALA A 124 -9.84 -2.80 12.95
CA ALA A 124 -9.77 -4.25 12.87
C ALA A 124 -10.72 -4.94 13.88
N VAL A 125 -10.78 -4.43 15.12
CA VAL A 125 -11.68 -4.94 16.16
C VAL A 125 -13.14 -4.66 15.79
N VAL A 126 -13.46 -3.46 15.32
CA VAL A 126 -14.84 -3.09 14.92
C VAL A 126 -15.33 -3.97 13.76
N THR A 127 -14.43 -4.36 12.85
CA THR A 127 -14.75 -5.16 11.67
C THR A 127 -14.36 -6.64 11.80
N GLU A 128 -14.10 -7.13 13.02
CA GLU A 128 -13.51 -8.46 13.26
C GLU A 128 -14.27 -9.61 12.58
N ARG A 129 -15.60 -9.51 12.51
CA ARG A 129 -16.49 -10.56 11.98
C ARG A 129 -16.46 -10.65 10.46
N GLU A 130 -15.93 -9.63 9.79
CA GLU A 130 -15.82 -9.55 8.34
C GLU A 130 -14.46 -10.06 7.83
N PHE A 131 -13.51 -10.27 8.74
CA PHE A 131 -12.22 -10.84 8.38
C PHE A 131 -12.35 -12.29 7.91
N ASN A 132 -11.71 -12.60 6.80
CA ASN A 132 -11.47 -13.99 6.41
C ASN A 132 -10.11 -14.49 6.98
N PRO A 133 -9.87 -15.81 7.02
CA PRO A 133 -8.64 -16.37 7.59
C PRO A 133 -7.34 -15.85 6.95
N GLN A 134 -7.36 -15.55 5.64
CA GLN A 134 -6.18 -15.01 4.94
C GLN A 134 -5.84 -13.60 5.44
N GLN A 135 -6.84 -12.74 5.60
CA GLN A 135 -6.67 -11.37 6.09
C GLN A 135 -6.15 -11.35 7.53
N ILE A 136 -6.67 -12.26 8.39
CA ILE A 136 -6.18 -12.40 9.77
C ILE A 136 -4.71 -12.81 9.77
N GLY A 137 -4.36 -13.85 9.01
CA GLY A 137 -2.98 -14.32 8.93
C GLY A 137 -2.02 -13.24 8.44
N LEU A 138 -2.43 -12.47 7.42
CA LEU A 138 -1.66 -11.36 6.88
C LEU A 138 -1.46 -10.24 7.91
N LEU A 139 -2.53 -9.87 8.63
CA LEU A 139 -2.49 -8.85 9.67
C LEU A 139 -1.58 -9.27 10.83
N MET A 140 -1.72 -10.51 11.32
CA MET A 140 -0.87 -11.06 12.39
C MET A 140 0.60 -11.11 11.98
N TRP A 141 0.90 -11.56 10.76
CA TRP A 141 2.27 -11.55 10.23
C TRP A 141 2.83 -10.13 10.18
N SER A 142 2.01 -9.15 9.79
CA SER A 142 2.42 -7.76 9.67
C SER A 142 2.79 -7.18 11.04
N PHE A 143 1.97 -7.41 12.06
CA PHE A 143 2.28 -7.00 13.44
C PHE A 143 3.57 -7.66 13.95
N ALA A 144 3.69 -8.98 13.81
CA ALA A 144 4.89 -9.70 14.26
C ALA A 144 6.18 -9.27 13.53
N LYS A 145 6.06 -8.75 12.30
CA LYS A 145 7.20 -8.24 11.52
C LYS A 145 7.57 -6.80 11.88
N LEU A 146 6.63 -6.04 12.44
CA LEU A 146 6.80 -4.64 12.85
C LEU A 146 7.33 -4.48 14.28
N ASP A 147 7.19 -5.51 15.12
CA ASP A 147 7.88 -5.63 16.42
C ASP A 147 9.40 -5.61 16.24
#